data_AF-A0A8X7TWM2-F1
#
_entry.id   AF-A0A8X7TWM2-F1
#
_cell.length_a   1.000
_cell.length_b   1.000
_cell.length_c   1.000
_cell.angle_alpha   90.00
_cell.angle_beta   90.00
_cell.angle_gamma   90.00
#
_symmetry.space_group_name_H-M   'P 1'
#
loop_
_entity.id
_entity.type
_entity.pdbx_description
1 polymer ?
#
loop_
_entity_poly.entity_id
_entity_poly.type
_entity_poly.pdbx_seq_one_letter_code
_entity_poly.pdbx_strand_id
1 'polypeptide(L)'
;MDLSPRTNRIYDFLGKAYEMGFRKISVSGGQQLEFVCDDFVKGHPELLEKISDRYVAKLRAFHEKRYKPFEDRLKNAKTKEEWDLAVKE
;
A
#
# COMPACT_ATOMS: atom_id res chain seq x y z
N MET A 1 20.40 4.16 -7.86
CA MET A 1 20.06 5.60 -7.80
C MET A 1 19.95 5.97 -6.34
N ASP A 2 20.79 6.89 -5.87
CA ASP A 2 20.83 7.29 -4.46
C ASP A 2 19.89 8.49 -4.27
N LEU A 3 18.67 8.22 -3.82
CA LEU A 3 17.66 9.25 -3.60
C LEU A 3 17.84 9.83 -2.20
N SER A 4 17.84 11.16 -2.09
CA SER A 4 17.96 11.83 -0.79
C SER A 4 16.87 11.35 0.19
N PRO A 5 17.13 11.32 1.52
CA PRO A 5 16.12 10.93 2.51
C PRO A 5 14.81 11.70 2.40
N ARG A 6 14.86 12.94 1.92
CA ARG A 6 13.69 13.79 1.67
C ARG A 6 12.85 13.28 0.50
N THR A 7 13.51 12.82 -0.56
CA THR A 7 12.84 12.27 -1.74
C THR A 7 12.17 10.93 -1.43
N ASN A 8 12.80 10.10 -0.60
CA ASN A 8 12.19 8.84 -0.14
C ASN A 8 10.89 9.08 0.63
N ARG A 9 10.87 10.05 1.56
CA ARG A 9 9.63 10.41 2.30
C ARG A 9 8.49 10.86 1.39
N ILE A 10 8.81 11.56 0.30
CA ILE A 10 7.80 11.97 -0.68
C ILE A 10 7.24 10.73 -1.39
N TYR A 11 8.09 9.81 -1.86
CA TYR A 11 7.63 8.57 -2.49
C TYR A 11 6.82 7.68 -1.54
N ASP A 12 7.23 7.58 -0.27
CA ASP A 12 6.50 6.83 0.76
C ASP A 12 5.10 7.42 0.97
N PHE A 13 5.00 8.75 1.09
CA PHE A 13 3.72 9.45 1.19
C PHE A 13 2.85 9.19 -0.04
N LEU A 14 3.43 9.32 -1.25
CA LEU A 14 2.71 9.08 -2.51
C LEU A 14 2.16 7.65 -2.56
N GLY A 15 2.98 6.66 -2.22
CA GLY A 15 2.56 5.26 -2.17
C GLY A 15 1.37 5.06 -1.23
N LYS A 16 1.43 5.63 -0.02
CA LYS A 16 0.35 5.56 0.95
C LYS A 16 -0.93 6.27 0.51
N ALA A 17 -0.82 7.44 -0.12
CA ALA A 17 -1.96 8.16 -0.65
C ALA A 17 -2.72 7.32 -1.69
N TYR A 18 -2.00 6.71 -2.63
CA TYR A 18 -2.60 5.81 -3.62
C TYR A 18 -3.21 4.56 -2.97
N GLU A 19 -2.55 4.00 -1.96
CA GLU A 19 -3.07 2.85 -1.22
C GLU A 19 -4.42 3.13 -0.54
N MET A 20 -4.60 4.35 -0.01
CA MET A 20 -5.84 4.82 0.62
C MET A 20 -6.93 5.23 -0.39
N GLY A 21 -6.60 5.27 -1.69
CA GLY A 21 -7.55 5.58 -2.76
C GLY A 21 -7.54 7.04 -3.21
N PHE A 22 -6.53 7.82 -2.81
CA PHE A 22 -6.29 9.12 -3.40
C PHE A 22 -5.73 8.97 -4.81
N ARG A 23 -6.16 9.84 -5.72
CA ARG A 23 -5.69 9.90 -7.10
C ARG A 23 -5.03 11.25 -7.33
N LYS A 24 -3.85 11.25 -7.96
CA LYS A 24 -3.16 12.49 -8.34
C LYS A 24 -3.95 13.19 -9.45
N ILE A 25 -4.11 14.51 -9.32
CA ILE A 25 -4.64 15.36 -10.39
C ILE A 25 -3.48 16.08 -11.08
N SER A 26 -3.55 16.18 -12.40
CA SER A 26 -2.61 16.97 -13.18
C SER A 26 -2.99 18.44 -13.09
N VAL A 27 -2.17 19.24 -12.41
CA VAL A 27 -2.35 20.69 -12.32
C VAL A 27 -1.44 21.38 -13.33
N SER A 28 -2.00 22.26 -14.16
CA SER A 28 -1.28 23.08 -15.12
C SER A 28 -0.37 24.06 -14.36
N GLY A 29 0.93 23.77 -14.24
CA GLY A 29 1.87 24.65 -13.53
C GLY A 29 3.00 23.96 -12.77
N GLY A 30 2.96 22.63 -12.62
CA GLY A 30 4.12 21.78 -12.29
C GLY A 30 4.71 21.91 -10.87
N GLN A 31 4.36 22.95 -10.10
CA GLN A 31 4.96 23.21 -8.78
C GLN A 31 4.19 22.59 -7.61
N GLN A 32 2.92 22.22 -7.80
CA GLN A 32 2.08 21.67 -6.74
C GLN A 32 1.58 20.27 -7.11
N LEU A 33 1.53 19.39 -6.10
CA LEU A 33 0.91 18.07 -6.22
C LEU A 33 -0.48 18.15 -5.59
N GLU A 34 -1.50 17.90 -6.39
CA GLU A 34 -2.88 17.81 -5.91
C GLU A 34 -3.39 16.37 -5.97
N PHE A 35 -4.19 16.01 -4.97
CA PHE A 35 -4.79 14.69 -4.83
C PHE A 35 -6.28 14.83 -4.54
N VAL A 36 -7.07 13.89 -5.05
CA VAL A 36 -8.49 13.78 -4.78
C VAL A 36 -8.84 12.40 -4.26
N CYS A 37 -9.75 12.35 -3.29
CA CYS A 37 -10.43 11.15 -2.84
C CYS A 37 -11.89 11.52 -2.59
N ASP A 38 -12.82 10.74 -3.14
CA ASP A 38 -14.25 11.06 -3.10
C ASP A 38 -14.81 11.04 -1.66
N ASP A 39 -14.15 10.31 -0.76
CA ASP A 39 -14.47 10.22 0.66
C ASP A 39 -13.66 11.21 1.54
N PHE A 40 -12.74 12.01 0.96
CA PHE A 40 -11.99 13.00 1.72
C PHE A 40 -12.64 14.38 1.58
N VAL A 41 -13.72 14.60 2.34
CA VAL A 41 -14.55 15.80 2.25
C VAL A 41 -14.37 16.67 3.49
N LYS A 42 -14.15 17.98 3.29
CA LYS A 42 -13.98 18.96 4.36
C LYS A 42 -15.24 19.00 5.24
N GLY A 43 -15.05 18.87 6.56
CA GLY A 43 -16.15 18.91 7.54
C GLY A 43 -16.85 17.57 7.76
N HIS A 44 -16.41 16.50 7.11
CA HIS A 44 -16.99 15.16 7.20
C HIS A 44 -15.96 14.12 7.67
N PRO A 45 -15.51 14.18 8.94
CA PRO A 45 -14.52 13.24 9.48
C PRO A 45 -15.00 11.78 9.46
N GLU A 46 -16.30 11.52 9.49
CA GLU A 46 -16.89 10.18 9.41
C GLU A 46 -16.56 9.46 8.10
N LEU A 47 -16.26 10.19 7.02
CA LEU A 47 -15.85 9.60 5.75
C LEU A 47 -14.38 9.10 5.79
N LEU A 48 -13.58 9.57 6.74
CA LEU A 48 -12.22 9.05 6.96
C LEU A 48 -12.24 7.59 7.41
N GLU A 49 -13.26 7.18 8.16
CA GLU A 49 -13.45 5.78 8.56
C GLU A 49 -13.65 4.90 7.32
N LYS A 50 -14.44 5.36 6.33
CA LYS A 50 -14.62 4.63 5.06
C LYS A 50 -13.32 4.45 4.29
N ILE A 51 -12.45 5.47 4.28
CA ILE A 51 -11.11 5.38 3.68
C ILE A 51 -10.28 4.33 4.39
N SER A 52 -10.28 4.36 5.73
CA SER A 52 -9.55 3.39 6.57
C SER A 52 -10.05 1.96 6.35
N ASP A 53 -11.36 1.74 6.38
CA ASP A 53 -11.98 0.43 6.20
C ASP A 53 -11.64 -0.17 4.84
N ARG A 54 -11.71 0.63 3.77
CA ARG A 54 -11.29 0.20 2.42
C ARG A 54 -9.83 -0.20 2.40
N TYR A 55 -8.97 0.58 3.06
CA TYR A 55 -7.54 0.26 3.14
C TYR A 55 -7.28 -1.04 3.91
N VAL A 56 -7.92 -1.23 5.07
CA VAL A 56 -7.82 -2.45 5.87
C VAL A 56 -8.33 -3.67 5.10
N ALA A 57 -9.46 -3.54 4.39
CA ALA A 57 -9.99 -4.61 3.54
C ALA A 57 -8.99 -5.00 2.44
N LYS A 58 -8.35 -4.02 1.79
CA LYS A 58 -7.29 -4.26 0.80
C LYS A 58 -6.09 -4.99 1.41
N LEU A 59 -5.65 -4.59 2.61
CA LEU A 59 -4.55 -5.25 3.33
C LEU A 59 -4.90 -6.70 3.67
N ARG A 60 -6.12 -6.97 4.16
CA ARG A 60 -6.60 -8.33 4.44
C ARG A 60 -6.62 -9.18 3.18
N ALA A 61 -7.19 -8.67 2.09
CA ALA A 61 -7.23 -9.38 0.82
C ALA A 61 -5.82 -9.69 0.27
N PHE A 62 -4.88 -8.74 0.40
CA PHE A 62 -3.49 -8.97 0.04
C PHE A 62 -2.85 -10.06 0.92
N HIS A 63 -3.05 -9.97 2.23
CA HIS A 63 -2.54 -10.95 3.18
C HIS A 63 -3.06 -12.35 2.89
N GLU A 64 -4.37 -12.51 2.69
CA GLU A 64 -4.99 -13.79 2.36
C GLU A 64 -4.53 -14.36 1.02
N LYS A 65 -4.34 -13.51 0.01
CA LYS A 65 -3.97 -13.96 -1.34
C LYS A 65 -2.48 -14.26 -1.50
N ARG A 66 -1.61 -13.51 -0.84
CA ARG A 66 -0.15 -13.54 -1.07
C ARG A 66 0.62 -14.04 0.14
N TYR A 67 0.31 -13.52 1.32
CA TYR A 67 1.10 -13.79 2.52
C TYR A 67 0.75 -15.14 3.14
N LYS A 68 -0.54 -15.44 3.33
CA LYS A 68 -0.98 -16.70 3.94
C LYS A 68 -0.50 -17.95 3.17
N PRO A 69 -0.59 -18.02 1.83
CA PRO A 69 -0.05 -19.17 1.09
C PRO A 69 1.47 -19.27 1.18
N PHE A 70 2.19 -18.15 1.29
CA PHE A 70 3.64 -18.15 1.54
C PHE A 70 3.96 -18.65 2.95
N GLU A 71 3.26 -18.14 3.96
CA GLU A 71 3.42 -18.57 5.36
C GLU A 71 3.09 -20.06 5.54
N ASP A 72 2.02 -20.55 4.92
CA ASP A 72 1.62 -21.96 4.97
C ASP A 72 2.67 -22.85 4.28
N ARG A 73 3.27 -22.41 3.16
CA ARG A 73 4.38 -23.14 2.52
C ARG A 73 5.60 -23.22 3.43
N LEU A 74 5.98 -22.12 4.07
CA LEU A 74 7.10 -22.09 5.01
C LEU A 74 6.87 -22.98 6.24
N LYS A 75 5.65 -22.97 6.80
CA LYS A 75 5.30 -23.83 7.95
C LYS A 75 5.30 -25.31 7.61
N ASN A 76 4.96 -25.66 6.37
CA ASN A 76 4.88 -27.04 5.92
C ASN A 76 6.20 -27.60 5.34
N ALA A 77 7.19 -26.75 5.07
CA ALA A 77 8.51 -27.18 4.61
C ALA A 77 9.22 -27.98 5.72
N LYS A 78 9.59 -29.23 5.42
CA LYS A 78 10.28 -30.13 6.37
C LYS A 78 11.76 -30.28 6.04
N THR A 79 12.16 -29.93 4.82
CA THR A 79 13.54 -30.00 4.34
C THR A 79 14.07 -28.61 4.02
N LYS A 80 15.40 -28.48 3.97
CA LYS A 80 16.07 -27.22 3.65
C LYS A 80 15.78 -26.82 2.20
N GLU A 81 15.70 -27.79 1.30
CA GLU A 81 15.38 -27.59 -0.11
C GLU A 81 13.95 -27.08 -0.31
N GLU A 82 12.96 -27.62 0.42
CA GLU A 82 11.58 -27.13 0.41
C GLU A 82 11.48 -25.71 0.97
N TRP A 83 12.27 -25.39 2.00
CA TRP A 83 12.31 -24.05 2.59
C TRP A 83 12.94 -23.03 1.62
N ASP A 84 14.08 -23.37 1.02
CA ASP A 84 14.76 -22.53 0.03
C ASP A 84 13.89 -22.27 -1.22
N LEU A 85 13.07 -23.26 -1.62
CA LEU A 85 12.10 -23.10 -2.70
C LEU A 85 10.95 -22.17 -2.29
N ALA A 86 10.42 -22.32 -1.08
CA ALA A 86 9.33 -21.47 -0.57
C ALA A 86 9.73 -20.00 -0.43
N VAL A 87 11.02 -19.68 -0.18
CA VAL A 87 11.54 -18.31 -0.03
C VAL A 87 11.88 -17.64 -1.37
N LYS A 88 12.21 -18.41 -2.42
CA LYS A 88 12.64 -17.87 -3.72
C LYS A 88 11.50 -17.40 -4.65
N GLU A 89 10.25 -17.73 -4.34
CA GLU A 89 9.04 -17.34 -5.10
C GLU A 89 8.24 -16.19 -4.45
#